data_AF-A0A256CQR3-F1
#
_entry.id   AF-A0A256CQR3-F1
#
_cell.length_a   1.000
_cell.length_b   1.000
_cell.length_c   1.000
_cell.angle_alpha   90.00
_cell.angle_beta   90.00
_cell.angle_gamma   90.00
#
_symmetry.space_group_name_H-M   'P 1'
#
loop_
_entity.id
_entity.type
_entity.pdbx_description
1 polymer ?
#
loop_
_entity_poly.entity_id
_entity_poly.type
_entity_poly.pdbx_seq_one_letter_code
_entity_poly.pdbx_strand_id
1 'polypeptide(L)' 'MSTMNISLPESLKEFVEDKVQNGTYSTNSEYVKDLIRKELEREKLRNILLEGARSPRSEQALDQHYFQNLRNKVFSK' A
#
# COMPACT_ATOMS: atom_id res chain seq x y z
N MET A 1 16.57 -0.75 17.17
CA MET A 1 15.15 -1.13 17.08
C MET A 1 14.42 -0.49 18.25
N SER A 2 13.25 0.08 18.01
CA SER A 2 12.37 0.51 19.09
C SER A 2 11.42 -0.63 19.42
N THR A 3 11.24 -0.94 20.70
CA THR A 3 10.28 -1.95 21.17
C THR A 3 8.92 -1.30 21.43
N MET A 4 7.85 -2.02 21.10
CA MET A 4 6.47 -1.59 21.36
C MET A 4 5.74 -2.76 22.03
N ASN A 5 5.18 -2.52 23.22
CA ASN A 5 4.39 -3.50 23.94
C ASN A 5 2.91 -3.28 23.61
N ILE A 6 2.19 -4.34 23.28
CA ILE A 6 0.79 -4.29 22.90
C ILE A 6 0.04 -5.34 23.70
N SER A 7 -1.00 -4.93 24.43
CA SER A 7 -1.94 -5.84 25.09
C SER A 7 -3.10 -6.14 24.15
N LEU A 8 -3.41 -7.42 23.96
CA LEU A 8 -4.49 -7.89 23.10
C LEU A 8 -5.50 -8.70 23.94
N PRO A 9 -6.81 -8.60 23.65
CA PRO A 9 -7.78 -9.58 24.13
C PRO A 9 -7.42 -10.99 23.67
N GLU A 10 -7.82 -12.01 24.43
CA GLU A 10 -7.46 -13.41 24.14
C GLU A 10 -7.84 -13.83 22.72
N SER A 11 -9.02 -13.42 22.25
CA SER A 11 -9.49 -13.74 20.89
C SER A 11 -8.56 -13.20 19.78
N LEU A 12 -7.94 -12.04 19.99
CA LEU A 12 -6.99 -11.48 19.02
C LEU A 12 -5.63 -12.16 19.11
N LYS A 13 -5.21 -12.55 20.33
CA LYS A 13 -3.98 -13.30 20.53
C LYS A 13 -4.06 -14.68 19.86
N GLU A 14 -5.13 -15.43 20.08
CA GLU A 14 -5.38 -16.73 19.44
C GLU A 14 -5.35 -16.61 17.91
N PHE A 15 -5.98 -15.56 17.36
CA PHE A 15 -5.95 -15.30 15.93
C PHE A 15 -4.53 -15.05 15.40
N VAL A 16 -3.70 -14.28 16.11
CA VAL A 16 -2.29 -14.06 15.72
C VAL A 16 -1.49 -15.36 15.81
N GLU A 17 -1.71 -16.17 16.84
CA GLU A 17 -1.03 -17.45 17.03
C GLU A 17 -1.38 -18.44 15.91
N ASP A 18 -2.63 -18.50 15.46
CA ASP A 18 -3.05 -19.30 14.28
C ASP A 18 -2.27 -18.89 13.02
N LYS A 19 -2.02 -17.59 12.79
CA LYS A 19 -1.24 -17.12 11.63
C LYS A 19 0.23 -17.55 11.68
N VAL A 20 0.78 -17.71 12.88
CA VAL A 20 2.14 -18.22 13.07
C VAL A 20 2.17 -19.74 12.92
N GLN A 21 1.22 -20.46 13.52
CA GLN A 21 1.14 -21.92 13.45
C GLN A 21 0.93 -22.45 12.02
N ASN A 22 0.18 -21.72 11.20
CA ASN A 22 -0.02 -22.04 9.78
C ASN A 22 1.21 -21.76 8.90
N GLY A 23 2.38 -21.48 9.50
CA GLY A 23 3.68 -21.41 8.85
C GLY A 23 3.91 -20.17 7.98
N THR A 24 2.99 -19.20 7.99
CA THR A 24 3.11 -17.98 7.19
C THR A 24 4.03 -16.95 7.86
N TYR A 25 4.15 -17.00 9.20
CA TYR A 25 4.97 -16.08 9.98
C TYR A 25 5.75 -16.87 11.05
N SER A 26 6.96 -16.42 11.39
CA SER A 26 7.81 -17.10 12.37
C SER A 26 7.56 -16.64 13.81
N THR A 27 6.99 -15.43 13.99
CA THR A 27 6.67 -14.87 15.31
C THR A 27 5.43 -13.98 15.26
N ASN A 28 4.75 -13.79 16.40
CA ASN A 28 3.62 -12.86 16.54
C ASN A 28 4.01 -11.43 16.15
N SER A 29 5.21 -10.99 16.56
CA SER A 29 5.75 -9.67 16.21
C SER A 29 5.98 -9.51 14.71
N GLU A 30 6.32 -10.57 13.99
CA GLU A 30 6.45 -10.54 12.54
C GLU A 30 5.12 -10.31 11.85
N TYR A 31 4.08 -11.04 12.28
CA TYR A 31 2.72 -10.85 11.78
C TYR A 31 2.24 -9.40 11.99
N VAL A 32 2.40 -8.87 13.21
CA VAL A 32 1.99 -7.50 13.53
C VAL A 32 2.77 -6.47 12.72
N LYS A 33 4.09 -6.65 12.53
CA LYS A 33 4.90 -5.78 11.66
C LYS A 33 4.40 -5.78 10.22
N ASP A 34 4.03 -6.94 9.69
CA ASP A 34 3.49 -7.05 8.34
C ASP A 34 2.13 -6.37 8.19
N LEU A 35 1.24 -6.51 9.18
CA LEU A 35 -0.03 -5.78 9.21
C LEU A 35 0.19 -4.26 9.19
N ILE A 36 1.13 -3.75 9.98
CA ILE A 36 1.45 -2.31 10.01
C ILE A 36 1.99 -1.84 8.65
N ARG A 37 2.83 -2.63 7.99
CA ARG A 37 3.32 -2.29 6.64
C ARG A 37 2.20 -2.24 5.62
N LYS A 38 1.29 -3.21 5.63
CA LYS A 38 0.11 -3.24 4.75
C LYS A 38 -0.79 -2.03 4.98
N GLU A 39 -0.97 -1.61 6.23
CA GLU A 39 -1.74 -0.39 6.52
C GLU A 39 -1.03 0.86 6.02
N LEU A 40 0.29 0.98 6.22
CA LEU A 40 1.07 2.10 5.68
C LEU A 40 0.98 2.18 4.15
N GLU A 41 1.04 1.04 3.46
CA GLU A 41 0.86 0.98 2.01
C GLU A 41 -0.54 1.40 1.57
N ARG A 42 -1.57 0.99 2.31
CA ARG A 42 -2.96 1.39 2.07
C ARG A 42 -3.15 2.89 2.25
N GLU A 43 -2.60 3.47 3.32
CA GLU A 43 -2.63 4.92 3.55
C GLU A 43 -1.90 5.68 2.44
N LYS A 44 -0.72 5.19 2.04
CA LYS A 44 0.05 5.77 0.93
C LYS A 44 -0.76 5.76 -0.38
N LEU A 45 -1.37 4.62 -0.72
CA LEU A 45 -2.20 4.50 -1.91
C LEU A 45 -3.39 5.46 -1.86
N ARG A 46 -4.10 5.50 -0.72
CA ARG A 46 -5.22 6.42 -0.51
C ARG A 46 -4.80 7.87 -0.73
N ASN A 47 -3.65 8.27 -0.22
CA ASN A 47 -3.15 9.64 -0.36
C ASN A 47 -2.86 9.99 -1.83
N ILE A 48 -2.22 9.09 -2.59
CA ILE A 48 -1.96 9.29 -4.02
C ILE A 48 -3.27 9.39 -4.82
N LEU A 49 -4.26 8.56 -4.50
CA LEU A 49 -5.58 8.64 -5.15
C LEU A 49 -6.28 9.97 -4.87
N LEU A 50 -6.21 10.47 -3.62
CA LEU A 50 -6.78 11.76 -3.25
C LEU A 50 -6.04 12.92 -3.92
N GLU A 51 -4.72 12.84 -4.06
CA GLU A 51 -3.92 13.79 -4.80
C GLU A 51 -4.35 13.84 -6.28
N GLY A 52 -4.46 12.67 -6.94
CA GLY A 52 -4.95 12.57 -8.30
C GLY A 52 -6.37 13.09 -8.46
N ALA A 53 -7.27 12.78 -7.52
CA ALA A 53 -8.66 13.27 -7.54
C ALA A 53 -8.77 14.79 -7.37
N ARG A 54 -7.84 15.40 -6.64
CA ARG A 54 -7.75 16.87 -6.45
C ARG A 54 -6.99 17.56 -7.58
N SER A 55 -6.31 16.81 -8.45
CA SER A 55 -5.55 17.39 -9.56
C SER A 55 -6.49 18.05 -10.58
N PRO A 56 -6.04 19.13 -11.26
CA PRO A 56 -6.80 19.72 -12.35
C PRO A 56 -7.12 18.69 -13.41
N ARG A 57 -8.35 18.73 -13.94
CA ARG A 57 -8.72 17.92 -15.09
C ARG A 57 -8.03 18.45 -16.34
N SER A 58 -7.61 17.53 -17.21
CA SER A 58 -7.11 17.92 -18.54
C SER A 58 -8.22 18.63 -19.31
N GLU A 59 -7.90 19.81 -19.84
CA GLU A 59 -8.77 20.54 -20.76
C GLU A 59 -8.79 19.89 -22.15
N GLN A 60 -7.78 19.07 -22.46
CA GLN A 60 -7.66 18.37 -23.74
C GLN A 60 -8.12 16.92 -23.61
N ALA A 61 -8.71 16.39 -24.69
CA ALA A 61 -9.01 14.97 -24.81
C ALA A 61 -7.71 14.15 -24.81
N LEU A 62 -7.59 13.21 -23.87
CA LEU A 62 -6.47 12.29 -23.76
C LEU A 62 -6.71 11.08 -24.68
N ASP A 63 -6.68 11.31 -25.98
CA ASP A 63 -6.94 10.31 -27.01
C ASP A 63 -5.69 9.52 -27.43
N GLN A 64 -5.86 8.60 -28.38
CA GLN A 64 -4.75 7.78 -28.88
C GLN A 64 -3.63 8.63 -29.50
N HIS A 65 -3.96 9.75 -30.15
CA HIS A 65 -2.98 10.63 -30.80
C HIS A 65 -2.15 11.40 -29.75
N TYR A 66 -2.78 11.87 -28.67
CA TYR A 66 -2.08 12.44 -27.52
C TYR A 66 -1.01 11.49 -26.97
N PHE A 67 -1.40 10.24 -26.69
CA PHE A 67 -0.45 9.26 -26.13
C PHE A 67 0.63 8.81 -27.13
N GLN A 68 0.32 8.78 -28.44
CA GLN A 68 1.32 8.49 -29.47
C GLN A 68 2.39 9.59 -29.53
N ASN A 69 1.97 10.85 -29.50
CA ASN A 69 2.89 11.99 -29.47
C ASN A 69 3.73 12.03 -28.20
N LEU A 70 3.12 11.70 -27.05
CA LEU A 70 3.83 11.61 -25.78
C LEU A 70 4.95 10.56 -25.84
N ARG A 71 4.66 9.35 -26.34
CA ARG A 71 5.67 8.30 -26.53
C ARG A 71 6.78 8.74 -27.47
N ASN A 72 6.43 9.31 -28.63
CA ASN A 72 7.41 9.79 -29.60
C ASN A 72 8.38 10.81 -28.96
N LYS A 73 7.89 11.73 -28.12
CA LYS A 73 8.75 12.69 -27.39
C LYS A 73 9.70 12.03 -26.39
N VAL A 74 9.26 10.97 -25.71
CA VAL A 74 10.10 10.24 -24.74
C VAL A 74 11.20 9.46 -25.44
N PHE A 75 10.91 8.89 -26.62
CA PHE A 75 11.84 8.05 -27.38
C PHE A 75 12.63 8.81 -28.47
N SER A 76 12.40 10.11 -28.68
CA SER A 76 13.18 10.94 -29.62
C SER A 76 14.42 11.62 -28.99
N LYS A 77 14.90 11.10 -27.87
CA LYS A 77 16.18 11.48 -27.24
C LYS A 77 17.19 10.37 -27.47
#